data_AF-A0A524EZB5-F1
#
_entry.id   AF-A0A524EZB5-F1
#
_cell.length_a   1.000
_cell.length_b   1.000
_cell.length_c   1.000
_cell.angle_alpha   90.00
_cell.angle_beta   90.00
_cell.angle_gamma   90.00
#
_symmetry.space_group_name_H-M   'P 1'
#
loop_
_entity.id
_entity.type
_entity.pdbx_description
1 polymer ?
#
loop_
_entity_poly.entity_id
_entity_poly.type
_entity_poly.pdbx_seq_one_letter_code
_entity_poly.pdbx_strand_id
1 'polypeptide(L)'
;MQYWNDLLVWLGGLGTVAIIILVALIIGMILLNLLFLKIGIKAVKGSFEKSIFGTWILMILCNMVPCIGCILQWVVINTRHKTGFGNAIIAWLIVIFLPGLIVGGILVVLVLTGVLISPF
;
A
#
# COMPACT_ATOMS: atom_id res chain seq x y z
N MET A 1 41.39 15.80 15.28
CA MET A 1 40.14 15.30 15.92
C MET A 1 38.88 15.84 15.24
N GLN A 2 38.84 17.10 14.79
CA GLN A 2 37.70 17.71 14.08
C GLN A 2 37.14 16.85 12.92
N TYR A 3 38.02 16.42 12.00
CA TYR A 3 37.65 15.63 10.81
C TYR A 3 36.87 14.33 11.09
N TRP A 4 37.19 13.65 12.19
CA TRP A 4 36.51 12.41 12.59
C TRP A 4 35.10 12.67 13.13
N ASN A 5 34.89 13.81 13.79
CA ASN A 5 33.57 14.22 14.26
C ASN A 5 32.67 14.67 13.09
N ASP A 6 33.24 15.39 12.12
CA ASP A 6 32.51 15.84 10.93
C ASP A 6 32.06 14.65 10.06
N LEU A 7 32.90 13.62 9.93
CA LEU A 7 32.57 12.37 9.22
C LEU A 7 31.42 11.60 9.91
N LEU A 8 31.44 11.50 11.24
CA LEU A 8 30.39 10.83 12.02
C LEU A 8 29.05 11.57 11.94
N VAL A 9 29.06 12.90 11.93
CA VAL A 9 27.85 13.73 11.73
C VAL A 9 27.29 13.55 10.31
N TRP A 10 28.16 13.46 9.30
CA TRP A 10 27.73 13.19 7.92
C TRP A 10 27.14 11.79 7.76
N LEU A 11 27.77 10.76 8.33
CA LEU A 11 27.26 9.38 8.31
C LEU A 11 25.97 9.23 9.11
N GLY A 12 25.85 9.91 10.25
CA GLY A 12 24.61 10.00 11.03
C GLY A 12 23.49 10.74 10.28
N GLY A 13 23.84 11.80 9.55
CA GLY A 13 22.93 12.56 8.69
C GLY A 13 22.40 11.75 7.51
N LEU A 14 23.24 10.93 6.87
CA LEU A 14 22.79 9.98 5.84
C LEU A 14 21.83 8.94 6.42
N GLY A 15 22.09 8.48 7.65
CA GLY A 15 21.19 7.59 8.39
C GLY A 15 19.83 8.22 8.69
N THR A 16 19.78 9.47 9.13
CA THR A 16 18.51 10.15 9.43
C THR A 16 17.71 10.45 8.16
N VAL A 17 18.35 10.86 7.07
CA VAL A 17 17.68 11.06 5.77
C VAL A 17 17.08 9.75 5.26
N ALA A 18 17.82 8.63 5.35
CA ALA A 18 17.31 7.32 4.97
C ALA A 18 16.08 6.90 5.80
N ILE A 19 16.10 7.15 7.11
CA ILE A 19 14.96 6.88 8.00
C ILE A 19 13.75 7.74 7.62
N ILE A 20 13.95 9.04 7.35
CA ILE A 20 12.86 9.95 6.95
C ILE A 20 12.22 9.47 5.63
N ILE A 21 13.02 9.11 4.64
CA ILE A 21 12.54 8.59 3.35
C ILE A 21 11.76 7.29 3.57
N LEU A 22 12.28 6.39 4.40
CA LEU A 22 11.62 5.11 4.70
C LEU A 22 10.27 5.32 5.40
N VAL A 23 10.20 6.22 6.38
CA VAL A 23 8.94 6.59 7.05
C VAL A 23 7.95 7.22 6.06
N ALA A 24 8.41 8.13 5.21
CA ALA A 24 7.58 8.76 4.19
C ALA A 24 7.01 7.73 3.19
N LEU A 25 7.83 6.77 2.76
CA LEU A 25 7.40 5.67 1.89
C LEU A 25 6.36 4.77 2.56
N ILE A 26 6.58 4.39 3.82
CA ILE A 26 5.61 3.58 4.58
C ILE A 26 4.27 4.33 4.69
N ILE A 27 4.29 5.59 5.10
CA ILE A 27 3.07 6.41 5.22
C ILE A 27 2.37 6.52 3.86
N GLY A 28 3.12 6.78 2.78
CA GLY A 28 2.59 6.83 1.41
C GLY A 28 1.90 5.53 0.99
N MET A 29 2.52 4.37 1.26
CA MET A 29 1.93 3.06 0.97
C MET A 29 0.66 2.80 1.79
N ILE A 30 0.61 3.22 3.05
CA ILE A 30 -0.58 3.09 3.89
C ILE A 30 -1.72 3.93 3.30
N LEU A 31 -1.47 5.19 2.97
CA LEU A 31 -2.47 6.09 2.39
C LEU A 31 -3.00 5.59 1.05
N LEU A 32 -2.12 5.08 0.18
CA LEU A 32 -2.52 4.47 -1.09
C LEU A 32 -3.42 3.25 -0.88
N ASN A 33 -3.06 2.34 0.02
CA ASN A 33 -3.89 1.17 0.32
C ASN A 33 -5.28 1.56 0.85
N LEU A 34 -5.36 2.56 1.73
CA LEU A 34 -6.64 3.07 2.23
C LEU A 34 -7.49 3.67 1.11
N LEU A 35 -6.85 4.39 0.18
CA LEU A 35 -7.52 4.97 -0.98
C LEU A 35 -8.06 3.89 -1.93
N PHE A 36 -7.27 2.86 -2.22
CA PHE A 36 -7.72 1.73 -3.05
C PHE A 36 -8.81 0.90 -2.39
N LEU A 37 -8.73 0.68 -1.07
CA LEU A 37 -9.80 0.03 -0.32
C LEU A 37 -11.10 0.82 -0.39
N LYS A 38 -11.02 2.15 -0.24
CA LYS A 38 -12.18 3.05 -0.42
C LYS A 38 -12.77 2.95 -1.82
N ILE A 39 -11.93 2.95 -2.85
CA ILE A 39 -12.36 2.82 -4.25
C ILE A 39 -13.02 1.46 -4.48
N GLY A 40 -12.43 0.37 -4.01
CA GLY A 40 -12.96 -0.99 -4.14
C GLY A 40 -14.34 -1.12 -3.48
N ILE A 41 -14.51 -0.63 -2.26
CA ILE A 41 -15.80 -0.64 -1.55
C ILE A 41 -16.83 0.20 -2.30
N LYS A 42 -16.45 1.39 -2.79
CA LYS A 42 -17.35 2.27 -3.54
C LYS A 42 -17.79 1.62 -4.87
N ALA A 43 -16.87 0.94 -5.57
CA ALA A 43 -17.15 0.27 -6.82
C ALA A 43 -18.22 -0.82 -6.66
N VAL A 44 -18.25 -1.50 -5.51
CA VAL A 44 -19.25 -2.53 -5.19
C VAL A 44 -20.44 -2.02 -4.39
N LYS A 45 -20.62 -0.68 -4.30
CA LYS A 45 -21.70 -0.01 -3.56
C LYS A 45 -21.79 -0.42 -2.08
N GLY A 46 -20.65 -0.69 -1.44
CA GLY A 46 -20.60 -1.02 -0.02
C GLY A 46 -20.93 0.16 0.90
N SER A 47 -21.41 -0.15 2.10
CA SER A 47 -21.67 0.82 3.18
C SER A 47 -20.36 1.34 3.77
N PHE A 48 -20.34 2.63 4.12
CA PHE A 48 -19.21 3.28 4.80
C PHE A 48 -19.49 3.54 6.30
N GLU A 49 -20.46 2.84 6.88
CA GLU A 49 -20.78 2.92 8.32
C GLU A 49 -19.57 2.62 9.22
N LYS A 50 -18.65 1.79 8.74
CA LYS A 50 -17.43 1.42 9.47
C LYS A 50 -16.21 2.10 8.86
N SER A 51 -15.28 2.51 9.74
CA SER A 51 -14.01 3.12 9.32
C SER A 51 -13.21 2.19 8.42
N ILE A 52 -12.81 2.72 7.26
CA ILE A 52 -11.94 2.08 6.26
C ILE A 52 -10.56 1.79 6.86
N PHE A 53 -10.06 2.69 7.72
CA PHE A 53 -8.79 2.49 8.42
C PHE A 53 -8.85 1.26 9.34
N GLY A 54 -9.95 1.10 10.08
CA GLY A 54 -10.17 -0.10 10.89
C GLY A 54 -10.30 -1.38 10.05
N THR A 55 -10.91 -1.29 8.87
CA THR A 55 -10.97 -2.42 7.92
C THR A 55 -9.58 -2.79 7.42
N TRP A 56 -8.74 -1.81 7.07
CA TRP A 56 -7.37 -2.04 6.63
C TRP A 56 -6.49 -2.70 7.72
N ILE A 57 -6.59 -2.25 8.97
CA ILE A 57 -5.88 -2.89 10.10
C ILE A 57 -6.27 -4.37 10.23
N LEU A 58 -7.57 -4.65 10.19
CA LEU A 58 -8.07 -6.03 10.24
C LEU A 58 -7.57 -6.86 9.06
N MET A 59 -7.54 -6.29 7.86
CA MET A 59 -7.02 -6.97 6.68
C MET A 59 -5.53 -7.33 6.82
N ILE A 60 -4.71 -6.45 7.41
CA ILE A 60 -3.30 -6.73 7.72
C ILE A 60 -3.17 -7.88 8.71
N LEU A 61 -3.94 -7.84 9.80
CA LEU A 61 -3.94 -8.91 10.79
C LEU A 61 -4.35 -10.25 10.16
N CYS A 62 -5.35 -10.24 9.28
CA CYS A 62 -5.75 -11.42 8.53
C CYS A 62 -4.61 -11.93 7.61
N ASN A 63 -3.79 -11.02 7.05
CA ASN A 63 -2.69 -11.41 6.16
C ASN A 63 -1.55 -12.14 6.88
N MET A 64 -1.51 -12.11 8.21
CA MET A 64 -0.52 -12.87 8.99
C MET A 64 -0.79 -14.38 8.96
N VAL A 65 -2.01 -14.80 8.60
CA VAL A 65 -2.38 -16.21 8.46
C VAL A 65 -2.17 -16.66 7.01
N PRO A 66 -1.19 -17.54 6.73
CA PRO A 66 -0.94 -18.00 5.36
C PRO A 66 -2.15 -18.76 4.81
N CYS A 67 -2.40 -18.60 3.50
CA CYS A 67 -3.47 -19.23 2.70
C CYS A 67 -4.91 -18.83 3.09
N ILE A 68 -5.25 -18.74 4.38
CA ILE A 68 -6.61 -18.41 4.86
C ILE A 68 -6.80 -16.90 4.98
N GLY A 69 -5.71 -16.13 5.08
CA GLY A 69 -5.74 -14.68 5.23
C GLY A 69 -6.54 -13.97 4.16
N CYS A 70 -6.51 -14.44 2.91
CA CYS A 70 -7.29 -13.87 1.82
C CYS A 70 -8.81 -14.05 2.03
N ILE A 71 -9.23 -15.24 2.46
CA ILE A 71 -10.64 -15.53 2.74
C ILE A 71 -11.12 -14.70 3.94
N LEU A 72 -10.29 -14.60 4.99
CA LEU A 72 -10.56 -13.75 6.15
C LEU A 72 -10.73 -12.28 5.75
N GLN A 73 -9.89 -11.77 4.84
CA GLN A 73 -10.04 -10.41 4.32
C GLN A 73 -11.37 -10.20 3.60
N TRP A 74 -11.85 -11.17 2.82
CA TRP A 74 -13.18 -11.10 2.19
C TRP A 74 -14.29 -11.05 3.23
N VAL A 75 -14.19 -11.86 4.29
CA VAL A 75 -15.16 -11.85 5.41
C VAL A 75 -15.15 -10.50 6.12
N VAL A 76 -13.97 -9.92 6.37
CA VAL A 76 -13.84 -8.59 7.00
C VAL A 76 -14.47 -7.50 6.14
N ILE A 77 -14.23 -7.50 4.82
CA ILE A 77 -14.85 -6.53 3.90
C ILE A 77 -16.38 -6.73 3.88
N ASN A 78 -16.84 -7.96 3.73
CA ASN A 78 -18.26 -8.30 3.67
C ASN A 78 -19.02 -7.86 4.94
N THR A 79 -18.48 -8.20 6.11
CA THR A 79 -19.11 -7.91 7.41
C THR A 79 -19.09 -6.42 7.76
N ARG A 80 -18.03 -5.69 7.42
CA ARG A 80 -17.89 -4.27 7.77
C ARG A 80 -18.55 -3.33 6.78
N HIS A 81 -18.63 -3.70 5.51
CA HIS A 81 -19.13 -2.85 4.44
C HIS A 81 -20.42 -3.37 3.79
N LYS A 82 -21.04 -4.43 4.32
CA LYS A 82 -22.33 -5.00 3.86
C LYS A 82 -22.38 -5.21 2.34
N THR A 83 -21.25 -5.63 1.74
CA THR A 83 -21.09 -5.70 0.29
C THR A 83 -21.71 -6.96 -0.31
N GLY A 84 -21.85 -8.04 0.47
CA GLY A 84 -22.13 -9.39 -0.04
C GLY A 84 -20.82 -10.11 -0.38
N PHE A 85 -20.79 -11.44 -0.29
CA PHE A 85 -19.54 -12.21 -0.38
C PHE A 85 -18.85 -12.08 -1.75
N GLY A 86 -19.60 -12.19 -2.85
CA GLY A 86 -19.03 -12.02 -4.20
C GLY A 86 -18.48 -10.61 -4.44
N ASN A 87 -19.18 -9.59 -3.96
CA ASN A 87 -18.73 -8.20 -4.05
C ASN A 87 -17.52 -7.92 -3.13
N ALA A 88 -17.40 -8.59 -2.00
CA ALA A 88 -16.21 -8.49 -1.15
C ALA A 88 -14.97 -9.03 -1.86
N ILE A 89 -15.10 -10.11 -2.63
CA ILE A 89 -14.03 -10.65 -3.48
C ILE A 89 -13.65 -9.63 -4.55
N ILE A 90 -14.62 -9.01 -5.23
CA ILE A 90 -14.37 -7.98 -6.26
C ILE A 90 -13.68 -6.75 -5.65
N ALA A 91 -14.15 -6.26 -4.51
CA ALA A 91 -13.53 -5.14 -3.80
C ALA A 91 -12.08 -5.47 -3.39
N TRP A 92 -11.83 -6.69 -2.92
CA TRP A 92 -10.50 -7.17 -2.59
C TRP A 92 -9.58 -7.28 -3.81
N LEU A 93 -10.10 -7.79 -4.94
CA LEU A 93 -9.36 -7.83 -6.19
C LEU A 93 -8.97 -6.43 -6.66
N ILE A 94 -9.84 -5.43 -6.51
CA ILE A 94 -9.47 -4.04 -6.81
C ILE A 94 -8.33 -3.56 -5.91
N VAL A 95 -8.33 -3.91 -4.63
CA VAL A 95 -7.28 -3.52 -3.68
C VAL A 95 -5.93 -4.13 -4.02
N ILE A 96 -5.87 -5.38 -4.50
CA ILE A 96 -4.61 -6.05 -4.81
C ILE A 96 -4.15 -5.80 -6.25
N PHE A 97 -5.07 -5.80 -7.19
CA PHE A 97 -4.74 -5.76 -8.61
C PHE A 97 -4.46 -4.34 -9.10
N LEU A 98 -5.18 -3.33 -8.58
CA LEU A 98 -5.04 -1.95 -9.03
C LEU A 98 -3.65 -1.35 -8.71
N PRO A 99 -3.05 -1.55 -7.52
CA PRO A 99 -1.68 -1.10 -7.27
C PRO A 99 -0.67 -1.75 -8.22
N GLY A 100 -0.79 -3.06 -8.46
CA GLY A 100 0.08 -3.78 -9.39
C GLY A 100 -0.01 -3.25 -10.82
N LEU A 101 -1.22 -2.92 -11.26
CA LEU A 101 -1.48 -2.36 -12.59
C LEU A 101 -0.91 -0.94 -12.73
N ILE A 102 -0.98 -0.12 -11.67
CA ILE A 102 -0.39 1.22 -11.65
C ILE A 102 1.14 1.13 -11.68
N VAL A 103 1.75 0.28 -10.85
CA VAL A 103 3.21 0.09 -10.84
C VAL A 103 3.70 -0.46 -12.19
N GLY A 104 3.02 -1.47 -12.72
CA GLY A 104 3.32 -2.01 -14.05
C GLY A 104 3.17 -0.97 -15.16
N GLY A 105 2.11 -0.16 -15.13
CA GLY A 105 1.90 0.94 -16.08
C GLY A 105 2.99 2.00 -16.00
N ILE A 106 3.38 2.44 -14.79
CA ILE A 106 4.47 3.39 -14.59
C ILE A 106 5.78 2.81 -15.15
N LEU A 107 6.10 1.55 -14.85
CA LEU A 107 7.31 0.90 -15.38
C LEU A 107 7.30 0.86 -16.90
N VAL A 108 6.19 0.49 -17.53
CA VAL A 108 6.06 0.50 -18.99
C VAL A 108 6.28 1.90 -19.55
N VAL A 109 5.67 2.93 -18.97
CA VAL A 109 5.87 4.32 -19.43
C VAL A 109 7.33 4.74 -19.26
N LEU A 110 7.96 4.45 -18.12
CA LEU A 110 9.36 4.80 -17.86
C LEU A 110 10.34 4.07 -18.80
N VAL A 111 10.05 2.82 -19.17
CA VAL A 111 10.79 2.08 -20.20
C VAL A 111 10.59 2.72 -21.57
N LEU A 112 9.33 2.96 -21.98
CA LEU A 112 9.01 3.53 -23.30
C LEU A 112 9.51 4.97 -23.49
N THR A 113 9.59 5.76 -22.41
CA THR A 113 10.13 7.12 -22.42
C THR A 113 11.66 7.16 -22.31
N GLY A 114 12.32 6.00 -22.21
CA GLY A 114 13.78 5.89 -22.16
C GLY A 114 14.40 6.25 -20.82
N VAL A 115 13.63 6.73 -19.84
CA VAL A 115 14.13 7.16 -18.51
C VAL A 115 14.84 6.04 -17.75
N LEU A 116 14.43 4.79 -17.94
CA LEU A 116 15.07 3.61 -17.33
C LEU A 116 16.13 2.94 -18.22
N ILE A 117 16.23 3.33 -19.50
CA ILE A 117 17.14 2.72 -20.48
C ILE A 117 18.31 3.66 -20.80
N SER A 118 18.20 4.95 -20.48
CA SER A 118 19.26 5.94 -20.71
C SER A 118 20.36 5.81 -19.64
N PRO A 119 21.62 5.52 -20.03
CA PRO A 119 22.76 5.46 -19.12
C PRO A 119 23.32 6.85 -18.77
N PHE A 120 22.53 7.92 -18.92
CA PHE A 120 22.98 9.30 -18.72
C PHE A 120 22.77 9.76 -17.28
#